data_AF-A0A0S8IJ40-F1
#
_entry.id   AF-A0A0S8IJ40-F1
#
_cell.length_a   1.000
_cell.length_b   1.000
_cell.length_c   1.000
_cell.angle_alpha   90.00
_cell.angle_beta   90.00
_cell.angle_gamma   90.00
#
_symmetry.space_group_name_H-M   'P 1'
#
loop_
_entity.id
_entity.type
_entity.pdbx_description
1 polymer ?
#
loop_
_entity_poly.entity_id
_entity_poly.type
_entity_poly.pdbx_seq_one_letter_code
_entity_poly.pdbx_strand_id
1 'polypeptide(L)'
;MAEHKTEPLRLWNKAKELRLKFYENYARAHEKGGLRWAGGAWTLDAIPRGLGDDVWSITSEPYSASTAFNKEFSLRCLEATERAGYARDLCSYMRNYWGSIILDEYAFPQFSKTWPKPDFIFQDHICCSHAKWYQVVCDLEPGVPMLSIDVGCAPAMKADGEKFEYIPMPQHAVDYVVGQCLDAIEWLQKVTGRTYQDDLLRKAIYNHMRSTSTWAKVCELQKNIPAPLEEKTLYSLYVFGVLAKASEWCADFYEELLAEIEDRVDRGIAAIPNERARLISDTQPPWAFLKLFRYLEQFGCISI
;
A
#
# COMPACT_ATOMS: atom_id res chain seq x y z
N MET A 1 14.54 31.38 -14.91
CA MET A 1 13.78 31.02 -16.13
C MET A 1 13.60 29.51 -16.11
N ALA A 2 12.55 28.97 -16.75
CA ALA A 2 12.39 27.52 -16.87
C ALA A 2 13.50 26.97 -17.78
N GLU A 3 14.29 26.03 -17.29
CA GLU A 3 15.43 25.42 -17.99
C GLU A 3 15.03 24.10 -18.66
N HIS A 4 14.00 23.41 -18.13
CA HIS A 4 13.52 22.13 -18.65
C HIS A 4 12.04 22.19 -19.07
N LYS A 5 11.71 21.39 -20.10
CA LYS A 5 10.32 21.16 -20.50
C LYS A 5 9.64 20.26 -19.48
N THR A 6 8.41 20.60 -19.11
CA THR A 6 7.57 19.77 -18.25
C THR A 6 6.27 19.41 -18.97
N GLU A 7 5.66 18.28 -18.60
CA GLU A 7 4.33 17.90 -19.07
C GLU A 7 3.57 17.09 -18.00
N PRO A 8 2.23 17.15 -17.96
CA PRO A 8 1.43 16.29 -17.09
C PRO A 8 1.60 14.80 -17.42
N LEU A 9 1.44 13.94 -16.42
CA LEU A 9 1.35 12.50 -16.64
C LEU A 9 0.09 12.14 -17.42
N ARG A 10 0.25 11.40 -18.53
CA ARG A 10 -0.82 10.88 -19.38
C ARG A 10 -1.66 9.87 -18.61
N LEU A 11 -1.03 9.01 -17.82
CA LEU A 11 -1.71 7.98 -17.03
C LEU A 11 -2.36 8.49 -15.73
N TRP A 12 -2.30 9.80 -15.43
CA TRP A 12 -2.77 10.33 -14.15
C TRP A 12 -4.26 10.10 -13.86
N ASN A 13 -5.12 10.22 -14.88
CA ASN A 13 -6.55 9.98 -14.72
C ASN A 13 -6.84 8.49 -14.53
N LYS A 14 -6.17 7.62 -15.30
CA LYS A 14 -6.26 6.17 -15.13
C LYS A 14 -5.83 5.74 -13.72
N ALA A 15 -4.76 6.31 -13.18
CA ALA A 15 -4.33 6.07 -11.80
C ALA A 15 -5.43 6.39 -10.77
N LYS A 16 -6.07 7.56 -10.90
CA LYS A 16 -7.19 7.95 -10.01
C LYS A 16 -8.36 6.98 -10.10
N GLU A 17 -8.73 6.60 -11.32
CA GLU A 17 -9.82 5.66 -11.58
C GLU A 17 -9.53 4.29 -10.96
N LEU A 18 -8.33 3.74 -11.16
CA LEU A 18 -7.90 2.46 -10.58
C LEU A 18 -7.95 2.48 -9.06
N ARG A 19 -7.46 3.57 -8.42
CA ARG A 19 -7.51 3.71 -6.96
C ARG A 19 -8.95 3.76 -6.45
N LEU A 20 -9.82 4.53 -7.09
CA LEU A 20 -11.23 4.60 -6.71
C LEU A 20 -11.91 3.24 -6.92
N LYS A 21 -11.58 2.53 -8.00
CA LYS A 21 -12.12 1.22 -8.31
C LYS A 21 -11.74 0.19 -7.26
N PHE A 22 -10.51 0.24 -6.73
CA PHE A 22 -10.07 -0.61 -5.63
C PHE A 22 -10.98 -0.48 -4.41
N TYR A 23 -11.23 0.75 -3.95
CA TYR A 23 -12.09 0.99 -2.78
C TYR A 23 -13.57 0.72 -3.06
N GLU A 24 -14.04 0.98 -4.28
CA GLU A 24 -15.39 0.59 -4.71
C GLU A 24 -15.57 -0.93 -4.63
N ASN A 25 -14.64 -1.69 -5.19
CA ASN A 25 -14.73 -3.14 -5.25
C ASN A 25 -14.73 -3.75 -3.84
N TYR A 26 -13.92 -3.23 -2.91
CA TYR A 26 -13.99 -3.64 -1.51
C TYR A 26 -15.37 -3.33 -0.89
N ALA A 27 -15.83 -2.09 -0.99
CA ALA A 27 -17.11 -1.67 -0.42
C ALA A 27 -18.30 -2.45 -1.00
N ARG A 28 -18.26 -2.83 -2.28
CA ARG A 28 -19.35 -3.51 -2.99
C ARG A 28 -19.14 -5.02 -3.19
N ALA A 29 -18.12 -5.61 -2.57
CA ALA A 29 -17.76 -7.02 -2.77
C ALA A 29 -18.95 -7.98 -2.67
N HIS A 30 -19.77 -7.82 -1.62
CA HIS A 30 -20.93 -8.68 -1.36
C HIS A 30 -22.06 -8.53 -2.40
N GLU A 31 -22.19 -7.40 -3.10
CA GLU A 31 -23.20 -7.21 -4.15
C GLU A 31 -23.03 -8.20 -5.31
N LYS A 32 -21.80 -8.71 -5.49
CA LYS A 32 -21.43 -9.68 -6.53
C LYS A 32 -21.10 -11.06 -5.96
N GLY A 33 -21.36 -11.30 -4.68
CA GLY A 33 -21.03 -12.55 -3.99
C GLY A 33 -19.53 -12.74 -3.68
N GLY A 34 -18.72 -11.68 -3.81
CA GLY A 34 -17.30 -11.69 -3.47
C GLY A 34 -17.04 -11.54 -1.97
N LEU A 35 -15.79 -11.70 -1.55
CA LEU A 35 -15.36 -11.58 -0.16
C LEU A 35 -14.57 -10.30 0.08
N ARG A 36 -14.61 -9.80 1.32
CA ARG A 36 -13.80 -8.71 1.84
C ARG A 36 -12.75 -9.26 2.80
N TRP A 37 -11.52 -8.77 2.70
CA TRP A 37 -10.52 -9.01 3.73
C TRP A 37 -9.74 -7.75 4.07
N ALA A 38 -9.27 -7.67 5.31
CA ALA A 38 -8.44 -6.57 5.78
C ALA A 38 -7.03 -7.06 6.12
N GLY A 39 -6.03 -6.26 5.77
CA GLY A 39 -4.62 -6.52 6.07
C GLY A 39 -3.76 -5.25 6.01
N GLY A 40 -2.48 -5.39 6.31
CA GLY A 40 -1.49 -4.34 6.15
C GLY A 40 -1.05 -4.16 4.70
N ALA A 41 -0.42 -3.04 4.39
CA ALA A 41 0.19 -2.77 3.08
C ALA A 41 1.25 -3.80 2.66
N TRP A 42 1.93 -4.37 3.65
CA TRP A 42 3.02 -5.32 3.48
C TRP A 42 2.59 -6.78 3.43
N THR A 43 1.32 -7.05 3.76
CA THR A 43 0.80 -8.41 3.79
C THR A 43 0.99 -9.10 2.45
N LEU A 44 1.22 -10.41 2.53
CA LEU A 44 1.36 -11.34 1.42
C LEU A 44 0.03 -11.49 0.67
N ASP A 45 -0.37 -10.44 -0.04
CA ASP A 45 -1.65 -10.29 -0.75
C ASP A 45 -1.87 -11.32 -1.87
N ALA A 46 -0.82 -12.02 -2.30
CA ALA A 46 -0.92 -13.16 -3.21
C ALA A 46 -1.63 -14.37 -2.57
N ILE A 47 -1.52 -14.58 -1.25
CA ILE A 47 -2.10 -15.75 -0.58
C ILE A 47 -3.64 -15.71 -0.62
N PRO A 48 -4.33 -14.62 -0.24
CA PRO A 48 -5.79 -14.56 -0.35
C PRO A 48 -6.32 -14.69 -1.79
N ARG A 49 -5.51 -14.43 -2.83
CA ARG A 49 -5.94 -14.55 -4.25
C ARG A 49 -6.26 -15.98 -4.66
N GLY A 50 -5.71 -16.98 -3.99
CA GLY A 50 -6.06 -18.38 -4.24
C GLY A 50 -7.53 -18.70 -3.95
N LEU A 51 -8.24 -17.84 -3.23
CA LEU A 51 -9.68 -18.01 -2.96
C LEU A 51 -10.59 -17.53 -4.11
N GLY A 52 -10.08 -16.76 -5.06
CA GLY A 52 -10.84 -16.23 -6.19
C GLY A 52 -10.46 -14.79 -6.60
N ASP A 53 -10.85 -14.40 -7.82
CA ASP A 53 -10.66 -13.04 -8.33
C ASP A 53 -11.61 -12.02 -7.67
N ASP A 54 -12.68 -12.49 -7.04
CA ASP A 54 -13.69 -11.72 -6.32
C ASP A 54 -13.39 -11.57 -4.82
N VAL A 55 -12.12 -11.68 -4.43
CA VAL A 55 -11.63 -11.48 -3.06
C VAL A 55 -10.91 -10.14 -2.97
N TRP A 56 -11.52 -9.19 -2.26
CA TRP A 56 -11.15 -7.78 -2.27
C TRP A 56 -10.54 -7.36 -0.94
N SER A 57 -9.37 -6.72 -1.01
CA SER A 57 -8.67 -6.24 0.17
C SER A 57 -9.07 -4.81 0.54
N ILE A 58 -8.98 -4.50 1.83
CA ILE A 58 -8.68 -3.16 2.30
C ILE A 58 -7.32 -3.21 3.00
N THR A 59 -6.38 -2.41 2.52
CA THR A 59 -5.07 -2.29 3.14
C THR A 59 -5.08 -1.09 4.07
N SER A 60 -4.76 -1.30 5.35
CA SER A 60 -5.06 -0.30 6.37
C SER A 60 -4.24 0.98 6.27
N GLU A 61 -2.95 0.91 5.96
CA GLU A 61 -2.09 2.10 5.87
C GLU A 61 -2.49 3.01 4.69
N PRO A 62 -2.68 2.51 3.45
CA PRO A 62 -3.16 3.33 2.34
C PRO A 62 -4.60 3.85 2.53
N TYR A 63 -5.47 3.05 3.17
CA TYR A 63 -6.80 3.53 3.55
C TYR A 63 -6.68 4.71 4.52
N SER A 64 -5.89 4.56 5.58
CA SER A 64 -5.68 5.63 6.57
C SER A 64 -4.92 6.83 6.00
N ALA A 65 -4.06 6.65 5.00
CA ALA A 65 -3.48 7.75 4.22
C ALA A 65 -4.57 8.54 3.49
N SER A 66 -5.56 7.85 2.93
CA SER A 66 -6.74 8.47 2.30
C SER A 66 -7.58 9.23 3.31
N THR A 67 -7.81 8.64 4.49
CA THR A 67 -8.46 9.33 5.63
C THR A 67 -7.69 10.58 6.03
N ALA A 68 -6.37 10.51 6.21
CA ALA A 68 -5.53 11.64 6.61
C ALA A 68 -5.52 12.79 5.59
N PHE A 69 -5.69 12.49 4.30
CA PHE A 69 -5.84 13.51 3.27
C PHE A 69 -7.15 14.31 3.43
N ASN A 70 -8.23 13.67 3.88
CA ASN A 70 -9.46 14.32 4.33
C ASN A 70 -9.33 14.77 5.80
N LYS A 71 -8.79 15.98 5.99
CA LYS A 71 -8.47 16.51 7.34
C LYS A 71 -9.64 16.52 8.31
N GLU A 72 -10.85 16.81 7.83
CA GLU A 72 -12.05 16.85 8.66
C GLU A 72 -12.41 15.45 9.15
N PHE A 73 -12.47 14.48 8.23
CA PHE A 73 -12.76 13.10 8.57
C PHE A 73 -11.67 12.50 9.49
N SER A 74 -10.40 12.77 9.17
CA SER A 74 -9.27 12.34 10.01
C SER A 74 -9.36 12.90 11.42
N LEU A 75 -9.67 14.18 11.60
CA LEU A 75 -9.81 14.77 12.94
C LEU A 75 -10.89 14.04 13.74
N ARG A 76 -12.06 13.79 13.15
CA ARG A 76 -13.13 13.04 13.83
C ARG A 76 -12.70 11.62 14.19
N CYS A 77 -12.01 10.92 13.29
CA CYS A 77 -11.47 9.58 13.54
C CYS A 77 -10.48 9.58 14.72
N LEU A 78 -9.52 10.51 14.72
CA LEU A 78 -8.51 10.63 15.77
C LEU A 78 -9.19 10.91 17.12
N GLU A 79 -10.10 11.88 17.18
CA GLU A 79 -10.84 12.16 18.41
C GLU A 79 -11.71 10.99 18.90
N ALA A 80 -12.33 10.24 17.97
CA ALA A 80 -13.10 9.04 18.33
C ALA A 80 -12.22 7.97 18.98
N THR A 81 -11.02 7.75 18.44
CA THR A 81 -10.06 6.81 19.05
C THR A 81 -9.55 7.27 20.40
N GLU A 82 -9.29 8.57 20.57
CA GLU A 82 -8.85 9.15 21.84
C GLU A 82 -9.95 9.01 22.91
N ARG A 83 -11.22 9.28 22.55
CA ARG A 83 -12.37 9.08 23.43
C ARG A 83 -12.61 7.61 23.80
N ALA A 84 -12.26 6.68 22.91
CA ALA A 84 -12.31 5.25 23.18
C ALA A 84 -11.17 4.75 24.11
N GLY A 85 -10.24 5.63 24.50
CA GLY A 85 -9.16 5.33 25.44
C GLY A 85 -7.83 4.95 24.80
N TYR A 86 -7.70 5.04 23.48
CA TYR A 86 -6.43 4.79 22.79
C TYR A 86 -5.51 6.02 22.85
N ALA A 87 -4.24 5.78 23.14
CA ALA A 87 -3.27 6.85 23.36
C ALA A 87 -2.93 7.62 22.06
N ARG A 88 -2.69 8.93 22.21
CA ARG A 88 -2.44 9.88 21.10
C ARG A 88 -1.12 9.66 20.37
N ASP A 89 -0.16 9.04 21.06
CA ASP A 89 1.19 8.72 20.58
C ASP A 89 1.22 7.50 19.64
N LEU A 90 0.13 6.72 19.59
CA LEU A 90 0.00 5.62 18.64
C LEU A 90 0.03 6.11 17.19
N CYS A 91 0.47 5.24 16.29
CA CYS A 91 0.53 5.50 14.85
C CYS A 91 -0.79 6.09 14.34
N SER A 92 -0.72 7.20 13.63
CA SER A 92 -1.90 7.88 13.08
C SER A 92 -2.62 7.02 12.04
N TYR A 93 -1.95 6.08 11.37
CA TYR A 93 -2.63 5.13 10.51
C TYR A 93 -3.59 4.23 11.28
N MET A 94 -3.15 3.68 12.42
CA MET A 94 -3.98 2.84 13.28
C MET A 94 -5.19 3.62 13.77
N ARG A 95 -4.95 4.83 14.29
CA ARG A 95 -6.02 5.67 14.83
C ARG A 95 -7.03 6.13 13.77
N ASN A 96 -6.58 6.47 12.56
CA ASN A 96 -7.51 6.78 11.48
C ASN A 96 -8.36 5.55 11.05
N TYR A 97 -7.76 4.36 11.05
CA TYR A 97 -8.46 3.12 10.70
C TYR A 97 -9.47 2.73 11.76
N TRP A 98 -9.04 2.63 13.02
CA TRP A 98 -9.94 2.36 14.15
C TRP A 98 -11.02 3.41 14.28
N GLY A 99 -10.70 4.69 14.06
CA GLY A 99 -11.67 5.77 14.08
C GLY A 99 -12.76 5.60 13.02
N SER A 100 -12.41 5.09 11.83
CA SER A 100 -13.40 4.75 10.80
C SER A 100 -14.34 3.62 11.26
N ILE A 101 -13.81 2.61 11.95
CA ILE A 101 -14.62 1.52 12.53
C ILE A 101 -15.52 2.04 13.65
N ILE A 102 -14.96 2.79 14.61
CA ILE A 102 -15.68 3.32 15.79
C ILE A 102 -16.81 4.27 15.37
N LEU A 103 -16.58 5.08 14.34
CA LEU A 103 -17.59 5.99 13.80
C LEU A 103 -18.60 5.29 12.88
N ASP A 104 -18.34 4.05 12.49
CA ASP A 104 -19.04 3.33 11.43
C ASP A 104 -19.14 4.16 10.14
N GLU A 105 -18.00 4.70 9.70
CA GLU A 105 -17.91 5.56 8.51
C GLU A 105 -16.76 5.15 7.60
N TYR A 106 -17.04 5.12 6.29
CA TYR A 106 -16.04 4.81 5.28
C TYR A 106 -15.45 6.09 4.67
N ALA A 107 -14.14 6.11 4.41
CA ALA A 107 -13.46 7.25 3.79
C ALA A 107 -13.98 7.57 2.37
N PHE A 108 -14.71 6.64 1.74
CA PHE A 108 -15.31 6.78 0.41
C PHE A 108 -16.84 6.65 0.50
N PRO A 109 -17.55 7.67 1.05
CA PRO A 109 -18.99 7.62 1.30
C PRO A 109 -19.85 7.43 0.05
N GLN A 110 -19.29 7.69 -1.13
CA GLN A 110 -19.94 7.41 -2.42
C GLN A 110 -20.10 5.90 -2.72
N PHE A 111 -19.31 5.04 -2.08
CA PHE A 111 -19.38 3.58 -2.26
C PHE A 111 -20.08 2.88 -1.10
N SER A 112 -19.85 3.35 0.13
CA SER A 112 -20.57 2.91 1.33
C SER A 112 -20.58 4.05 2.34
N LYS A 113 -21.74 4.36 2.93
CA LYS A 113 -21.84 5.36 4.01
C LYS A 113 -21.28 4.83 5.33
N THR A 114 -21.46 3.53 5.57
CA THR A 114 -21.02 2.84 6.78
C THR A 114 -19.71 2.08 6.54
N TRP A 115 -19.04 1.69 7.61
CA TRP A 115 -17.82 0.92 7.53
C TRP A 115 -18.08 -0.46 6.88
N PRO A 116 -17.42 -0.79 5.74
CA PRO A 116 -17.56 -2.11 5.13
C PRO A 116 -16.71 -3.13 5.90
N LYS A 117 -17.33 -3.76 6.91
CA LYS A 117 -16.74 -4.81 7.73
C LYS A 117 -16.16 -5.96 6.86
N PRO A 118 -14.92 -6.42 7.11
CA PRO A 118 -14.30 -7.54 6.40
C PRO A 118 -14.90 -8.89 6.81
N ASP A 119 -14.81 -9.88 5.92
CA ASP A 119 -15.20 -11.27 6.21
C ASP A 119 -14.10 -12.04 6.95
N PHE A 120 -12.83 -11.66 6.74
CA PHE A 120 -11.69 -12.16 7.50
C PHE A 120 -10.55 -11.14 7.53
N ILE A 121 -9.65 -11.29 8.48
CA ILE A 121 -8.42 -10.52 8.60
C ILE A 121 -7.24 -11.43 8.27
N PHE A 122 -6.40 -11.01 7.33
CA PHE A 122 -5.15 -11.67 6.99
C PHE A 122 -4.05 -10.61 7.07
N GLN A 123 -3.10 -10.82 7.98
CA GLN A 123 -2.11 -9.80 8.33
C GLN A 123 -0.70 -10.40 8.43
N ASP A 124 0.30 -9.53 8.43
CA ASP A 124 1.67 -9.81 8.83
C ASP A 124 2.19 -8.74 9.81
N HIS A 125 3.19 -9.11 10.61
CA HIS A 125 3.77 -8.22 11.62
C HIS A 125 5.07 -7.56 11.13
N ILE A 126 4.97 -6.36 10.56
CA ILE A 126 6.15 -5.57 10.17
C ILE A 126 6.69 -4.67 11.28
N CYS A 127 5.87 -4.37 12.29
CA CYS A 127 6.27 -3.60 13.46
C CYS A 127 5.46 -4.04 14.68
N CYS A 128 5.93 -3.70 15.88
CA CYS A 128 5.24 -4.06 17.13
C CYS A 128 3.80 -3.50 17.19
N SER A 129 3.55 -2.35 16.56
CA SER A 129 2.23 -1.74 16.51
C SER A 129 1.26 -2.49 15.60
N HIS A 130 1.73 -3.17 14.53
CA HIS A 130 0.86 -3.97 13.65
C HIS A 130 0.21 -5.14 14.37
N ALA A 131 0.94 -5.81 15.27
CA ALA A 131 0.38 -6.90 16.07
C ALA A 131 -0.77 -6.41 16.96
N LYS A 132 -0.65 -5.20 17.53
CA LYS A 132 -1.71 -4.59 18.35
C LYS A 132 -2.82 -3.94 17.54
N TRP A 133 -2.53 -3.47 16.33
CA TRP A 133 -3.51 -2.93 15.40
C TRP A 133 -4.70 -3.86 15.27
N TYR A 134 -4.43 -5.09 14.85
CA TYR A 134 -5.49 -6.01 14.47
C TYR A 134 -6.08 -6.78 15.65
N GLN A 135 -5.38 -6.88 16.80
CA GLN A 135 -6.03 -7.28 18.06
C GLN A 135 -7.16 -6.30 18.43
N VAL A 136 -6.90 -4.99 18.32
CA VAL A 136 -7.94 -3.97 18.55
C VAL A 136 -9.05 -4.06 17.50
N VAL A 137 -8.73 -4.34 16.24
CA VAL A 137 -9.76 -4.54 15.21
C VAL A 137 -10.65 -5.73 15.56
N CYS A 138 -10.11 -6.84 16.06
CA CYS A 138 -10.91 -7.97 16.53
C CYS A 138 -11.84 -7.62 17.71
N ASP A 139 -11.40 -6.74 18.61
CA ASP A 139 -12.25 -6.23 19.71
C ASP A 139 -13.38 -5.34 19.18
N LEU A 140 -13.09 -4.49 18.20
CA LEU A 140 -14.06 -3.59 17.56
C LEU A 140 -15.03 -4.34 16.62
N GLU A 141 -14.58 -5.44 16.03
CA GLU A 141 -15.32 -6.23 15.05
C GLU A 141 -15.44 -7.71 15.49
N PRO A 142 -16.15 -7.98 16.60
CA PRO A 142 -16.24 -9.34 17.13
C PRO A 142 -16.81 -10.31 16.09
N GLY A 143 -16.25 -11.52 16.09
CA GLY A 143 -16.62 -12.61 15.19
C GLY A 143 -15.90 -12.62 13.84
N VAL A 144 -15.11 -11.61 13.49
CA VAL A 144 -14.26 -11.67 12.28
C VAL A 144 -13.05 -12.57 12.57
N PRO A 145 -12.86 -13.66 11.83
CA PRO A 145 -11.70 -14.53 12.01
C PRO A 145 -10.43 -13.81 11.54
N MET A 146 -9.36 -13.94 12.32
CA MET A 146 -8.05 -13.34 12.03
C MET A 146 -6.95 -14.39 12.02
N LEU A 147 -6.04 -14.28 11.04
CA LEU A 147 -4.75 -14.94 11.05
C LEU A 147 -3.65 -13.92 10.74
N SER A 148 -2.51 -14.05 11.42
CA SER A 148 -1.34 -13.20 11.18
C SER A 148 -0.10 -14.05 10.95
N ILE A 149 0.70 -13.69 9.94
CA ILE A 149 2.01 -14.27 9.66
C ILE A 149 3.06 -13.54 10.49
N ASP A 150 3.81 -14.31 11.27
CA ASP A 150 5.00 -13.81 11.95
C ASP A 150 6.20 -13.84 10.99
N VAL A 151 6.59 -12.65 10.52
CA VAL A 151 7.76 -12.44 9.65
C VAL A 151 9.04 -12.27 10.49
N GLY A 152 9.08 -12.82 11.71
CA GLY A 152 10.14 -12.66 12.73
C GLY A 152 11.58 -12.99 12.33
N CYS A 153 11.84 -13.25 11.05
CA CYS A 153 13.16 -13.38 10.44
C CYS A 153 13.22 -12.49 9.18
N ALA A 154 13.78 -11.29 9.32
CA ALA A 154 13.97 -10.36 8.19
C ALA A 154 15.35 -10.53 7.56
N PRO A 155 15.49 -10.31 6.23
CA PRO A 155 16.80 -10.21 5.60
C PRO A 155 17.63 -9.11 6.27
N ALA A 156 18.82 -9.48 6.73
CA ALA A 156 19.75 -8.55 7.36
C ALA A 156 20.84 -8.15 6.36
N MET A 157 21.22 -6.87 6.41
CA MET A 157 22.41 -6.36 5.72
C MET A 157 23.52 -6.23 6.77
N LYS A 158 24.70 -6.76 6.45
CA LYS A 158 25.92 -6.46 7.21
C LYS A 158 26.53 -5.19 6.64
N ALA A 159 26.69 -4.17 7.47
CA ALA A 159 27.45 -2.98 7.12
C ALA A 159 28.94 -3.19 7.44
N ASP A 160 29.81 -2.87 6.49
CA ASP A 160 31.26 -2.75 6.65
C ASP A 160 31.71 -1.42 6.02
N GLY A 161 31.73 -0.37 6.85
CA GLY A 161 31.89 1.01 6.36
C GLY A 161 30.72 1.43 5.46
N GLU A 162 31.04 1.82 4.22
CA GLU A 162 30.03 2.18 3.19
C GLU A 162 29.51 0.97 2.40
N LYS A 163 30.02 -0.24 2.66
CA LYS A 163 29.59 -1.47 1.98
C LYS A 163 28.47 -2.13 2.75
N PHE A 164 27.43 -2.55 2.03
CA PHE A 164 26.35 -3.36 2.54
C PHE A 164 26.40 -4.73 1.88
N GLU A 165 26.53 -5.78 2.68
CA GLU A 165 26.52 -7.17 2.23
C GLU A 165 25.25 -7.86 2.71
N TYR A 166 24.56 -8.53 1.77
CA TYR A 166 23.40 -9.34 2.12
C TYR A 166 23.82 -10.54 2.98
N ILE A 167 23.15 -10.72 4.13
CA ILE A 167 23.29 -11.91 4.95
C ILE A 167 22.26 -12.92 4.44
N PRO A 168 22.68 -14.07 3.88
CA PRO A 168 21.75 -15.10 3.43
C PRO A 168 20.87 -15.57 4.59
N MET A 169 19.56 -15.62 4.34
CA MET A 169 18.63 -16.16 5.31
C MET A 169 18.89 -17.64 5.53
N PRO A 170 19.02 -18.11 6.79
CA PRO A 170 19.18 -19.53 7.04
C PRO A 170 17.90 -20.28 6.66
N GLN A 171 18.03 -21.50 6.17
CA GLN A 171 16.89 -22.27 5.63
C GLN A 171 15.73 -22.40 6.62
N HIS A 172 16.01 -22.64 7.91
CA HIS A 172 14.97 -22.76 8.93
C HIS A 172 14.11 -21.49 9.09
N ALA A 173 14.67 -20.30 8.84
CA ALA A 173 13.93 -19.05 8.90
C ALA A 173 12.99 -18.91 7.70
N VAL A 174 13.42 -19.36 6.53
CA VAL A 174 12.57 -19.45 5.34
C VAL A 174 11.45 -20.47 5.57
N ASP A 175 11.79 -21.67 6.06
CA ASP A 175 10.84 -22.74 6.34
C ASP A 175 9.79 -22.32 7.37
N TYR A 176 10.16 -21.51 8.37
CA TYR A 176 9.24 -20.96 9.37
C TYR A 176 8.15 -20.09 8.75
N VAL A 177 8.52 -19.17 7.85
CA VAL A 177 7.54 -18.29 7.18
C VAL A 177 6.73 -19.08 6.15
N VAL A 178 7.37 -19.97 5.39
CA VAL A 178 6.68 -20.81 4.40
C VAL A 178 5.66 -21.74 5.06
N GLY A 179 6.01 -22.37 6.18
CA GLY A 179 5.09 -23.22 6.95
C GLY A 179 3.84 -22.45 7.38
N GLN A 180 4.00 -21.25 7.91
CA GLN A 180 2.86 -20.38 8.26
C GLN A 180 2.01 -20.00 7.04
N CYS A 181 2.63 -19.78 5.87
CA CYS A 181 1.89 -19.50 4.64
C CYS A 181 1.06 -20.70 4.18
N LEU A 182 1.57 -21.92 4.34
CA LEU A 182 0.83 -23.16 4.03
C LEU A 182 -0.33 -23.37 5.02
N ASP A 183 -0.09 -23.17 6.31
CA ASP A 183 -1.14 -23.22 7.35
C ASP A 183 -2.23 -22.17 7.08
N ALA A 184 -1.84 -20.99 6.60
CA ALA A 184 -2.78 -19.93 6.22
C ALA A 184 -3.71 -20.35 5.07
N ILE A 185 -3.22 -21.13 4.11
CA ILE A 185 -4.05 -21.64 3.01
C ILE A 185 -5.15 -22.57 3.56
N GLU A 186 -4.80 -23.48 4.47
CA GLU A 186 -5.78 -24.36 5.12
C GLU A 186 -6.80 -23.56 5.94
N TRP A 187 -6.31 -22.57 6.69
CA TRP A 187 -7.16 -21.68 7.49
C TRP A 187 -8.13 -20.87 6.62
N LEU A 188 -7.65 -20.29 5.51
CA LEU A 188 -8.47 -19.51 4.59
C LEU A 188 -9.62 -20.34 4.02
N GLN A 189 -9.36 -21.59 3.61
CA GLN A 189 -10.41 -22.50 3.16
C GLN A 189 -11.45 -22.77 4.25
N LYS A 190 -11.00 -23.00 5.49
CA LYS A 190 -11.89 -23.26 6.63
C LYS A 190 -12.80 -22.08 6.96
N VAL A 191 -12.27 -20.86 7.00
CA VAL A 191 -13.04 -19.68 7.43
C VAL A 191 -13.93 -19.11 6.33
N THR A 192 -13.57 -19.32 5.06
CA THR A 192 -14.35 -18.82 3.92
C THR A 192 -15.25 -19.86 3.28
N GLY A 193 -14.99 -21.16 3.51
CA GLY A 193 -15.66 -22.26 2.82
C GLY A 193 -15.35 -22.35 1.32
N ARG A 194 -14.39 -21.56 0.81
CA ARG A 194 -13.95 -21.60 -0.59
C ARG A 194 -12.89 -22.69 -0.78
N THR A 195 -12.89 -23.33 -1.94
CA THR A 195 -11.78 -24.18 -2.39
C THR A 195 -10.63 -23.30 -2.85
N TYR A 196 -9.42 -23.59 -2.37
CA TYR A 196 -8.22 -22.86 -2.78
C TYR A 196 -7.74 -23.31 -4.16
N GLN A 197 -7.29 -22.36 -4.98
CA GLN A 197 -6.83 -22.57 -6.35
C GLN A 197 -5.35 -22.20 -6.49
N ASP A 198 -4.48 -23.21 -6.54
CA ASP A 198 -3.03 -23.02 -6.65
C ASP A 198 -2.61 -22.23 -7.89
N ASP A 199 -3.33 -22.37 -9.01
CA ASP A 199 -3.01 -21.63 -10.24
C ASP A 199 -3.25 -20.12 -10.07
N LEU A 200 -4.25 -19.73 -9.29
CA LEU A 200 -4.47 -18.32 -8.94
C LEU A 200 -3.34 -17.81 -8.04
N LEU A 201 -2.85 -18.61 -7.09
CA LEU A 201 -1.68 -18.26 -6.28
C LEU A 201 -0.43 -18.08 -7.15
N ARG A 202 -0.14 -19.02 -8.06
CA ARG A 202 0.99 -18.93 -8.99
C ARG A 202 0.92 -17.66 -9.84
N LYS A 203 -0.26 -17.37 -10.41
CA LYS A 203 -0.51 -16.13 -11.17
C LYS A 203 -0.29 -14.89 -10.31
N ALA A 204 -0.80 -14.88 -9.07
CA ALA A 204 -0.67 -13.77 -8.14
C ALA A 204 0.80 -13.51 -7.74
N ILE A 205 1.58 -14.57 -7.50
CA ILE A 205 3.03 -14.46 -7.23
C ILE A 205 3.77 -13.90 -8.45
N TYR A 206 3.45 -14.38 -9.65
CA TYR A 206 4.06 -13.85 -10.87
C TYR A 206 3.76 -12.35 -11.06
N ASN A 207 2.51 -11.94 -10.85
CA ASN A 207 2.11 -10.53 -10.88
C ASN A 207 2.77 -9.70 -9.79
N HIS A 208 2.93 -10.25 -8.58
CA HIS A 208 3.67 -9.60 -7.50
C HIS A 208 5.10 -9.27 -7.96
N MET A 209 5.80 -10.25 -8.54
CA MET A 209 7.16 -10.04 -9.04
C MET A 209 7.22 -9.04 -10.19
N ARG A 210 6.25 -9.06 -11.11
CA ARG A 210 6.11 -8.03 -12.17
C ARG A 210 5.96 -6.64 -11.57
N SER A 211 4.97 -6.46 -10.67
CA SER A 211 4.69 -5.18 -10.04
C SER A 211 5.89 -4.61 -9.30
N THR A 212 6.53 -5.39 -8.43
CA THR A 212 7.65 -4.90 -7.61
C THR A 212 8.91 -4.65 -8.43
N SER A 213 9.23 -5.51 -9.40
CA SER A 213 10.38 -5.32 -10.28
C SER A 213 10.21 -4.12 -11.20
N THR A 214 9.02 -3.93 -11.77
CA THR A 214 8.72 -2.79 -12.65
C THR A 214 8.69 -1.48 -11.87
N TRP A 215 8.12 -1.47 -10.67
CA TRP A 215 8.16 -0.29 -9.80
C TRP A 215 9.61 0.10 -9.44
N ALA A 216 10.48 -0.87 -9.14
CA ALA A 216 11.88 -0.60 -8.90
C ALA A 216 12.55 0.10 -10.10
N LYS A 217 12.28 -0.34 -11.33
CA LYS A 217 12.77 0.32 -12.56
C LYS A 217 12.26 1.76 -12.70
N VAL A 218 10.98 2.02 -12.39
CA VAL A 218 10.42 3.38 -12.37
C VAL A 218 11.17 4.28 -11.38
N CYS A 219 11.51 3.76 -10.20
CA CYS A 219 12.33 4.49 -9.22
C CYS A 219 13.76 4.71 -9.72
N GLU A 220 14.37 3.74 -10.41
CA GLU A 220 15.72 3.90 -10.96
C GLU A 220 15.82 5.02 -12.00
N LEU A 221 14.76 5.23 -12.79
CA LEU A 221 14.70 6.33 -13.77
C LEU A 221 14.77 7.70 -13.11
N GLN A 222 14.51 7.82 -11.81
CA GLN A 222 14.68 9.08 -11.10
C GLN A 222 16.14 9.54 -11.06
N LYS A 223 17.13 8.64 -11.26
CA LYS A 223 18.57 8.98 -11.34
C LYS A 223 18.93 9.91 -12.50
N ASN A 224 18.07 10.03 -13.52
CA ASN A 224 18.31 10.93 -14.65
C ASN A 224 18.27 12.41 -14.23
N ILE A 225 18.98 13.26 -14.97
CA ILE A 225 19.00 14.72 -14.78
C ILE A 225 18.52 15.38 -16.09
N PRO A 226 17.38 16.08 -16.09
CA PRO A 226 16.46 16.28 -14.96
C PRO A 226 15.69 15.00 -14.58
N ALA A 227 15.21 14.92 -13.35
CA ALA A 227 14.38 13.81 -12.88
C ALA A 227 13.00 13.82 -13.57
N PRO A 228 12.47 12.68 -14.02
CA PRO A 228 11.21 12.62 -14.75
C PRO A 228 9.97 12.78 -13.87
N LEU A 229 10.07 12.44 -12.57
CA LEU A 229 9.01 12.59 -11.56
C LEU A 229 9.54 13.21 -10.25
N GLU A 230 8.60 13.76 -9.48
CA GLU A 230 8.83 14.26 -8.12
C GLU A 230 8.12 13.38 -7.09
N GLU A 231 8.63 13.34 -5.87
CA GLU A 231 8.24 12.40 -4.81
C GLU A 231 6.75 12.37 -4.48
N LYS A 232 6.04 13.51 -4.47
CA LYS A 232 4.59 13.53 -4.22
C LYS A 232 3.83 12.77 -5.31
N THR A 233 4.29 12.85 -6.55
CA THR A 233 3.73 12.07 -7.66
C THR A 233 4.11 10.60 -7.50
N LEU A 234 5.36 10.29 -7.13
CA LEU A 234 5.78 8.92 -6.81
C LEU A 234 4.92 8.32 -5.71
N TYR A 235 4.62 9.02 -4.62
CA TYR A 235 3.72 8.52 -3.57
C TYR A 235 2.30 8.22 -4.04
N SER A 236 1.83 8.96 -5.04
CA SER A 236 0.51 8.72 -5.64
C SER A 236 0.49 7.49 -6.55
N LEU A 237 1.65 7.06 -7.05
CA LEU A 237 1.83 5.90 -7.93
C LEU A 237 2.28 4.65 -7.16
N TYR A 238 3.14 4.81 -6.14
CA TYR A 238 3.56 3.78 -5.19
C TYR A 238 2.36 3.10 -4.53
N VAL A 239 1.29 3.86 -4.29
CA VAL A 239 0.10 3.36 -3.59
C VAL A 239 -0.48 2.09 -4.21
N PHE A 240 -0.36 1.87 -5.52
CA PHE A 240 -0.88 0.65 -6.16
C PHE A 240 -0.15 -0.62 -5.71
N GLY A 241 1.17 -0.54 -5.50
CA GLY A 241 1.99 -1.63 -5.01
C GLY A 241 1.65 -1.98 -3.55
N VAL A 242 1.19 -1.03 -2.76
CA VAL A 242 0.71 -1.32 -1.39
C VAL A 242 -0.76 -1.67 -1.31
N LEU A 243 -1.56 -1.39 -2.34
CA LEU A 243 -2.98 -1.77 -2.41
C LEU A 243 -3.17 -3.20 -2.94
N ALA A 244 -2.47 -3.56 -4.02
CA ALA A 244 -2.74 -4.77 -4.79
C ALA A 244 -1.57 -5.24 -5.66
N LYS A 245 -0.34 -5.25 -5.15
CA LYS A 245 0.87 -5.70 -5.88
C LYS A 245 0.73 -7.07 -6.53
N ALA A 246 -0.02 -7.99 -5.95
CA ALA A 246 -0.23 -9.33 -6.54
C ALA A 246 -1.33 -9.39 -7.63
N SER A 247 -1.96 -8.27 -7.96
CA SER A 247 -3.02 -8.23 -8.99
C SER A 247 -2.47 -7.96 -10.39
N GLU A 248 -3.12 -8.53 -11.40
CA GLU A 248 -2.77 -8.34 -12.81
C GLU A 248 -2.89 -6.88 -13.24
N TRP A 249 -3.99 -6.21 -12.89
CA TRP A 249 -4.19 -4.80 -13.26
C TRP A 249 -3.12 -3.86 -12.70
N CYS A 250 -2.56 -4.17 -11.52
CA CYS A 250 -1.50 -3.38 -10.91
C CYS A 250 -0.18 -3.57 -11.67
N ALA A 251 0.15 -4.83 -12.01
CA ALA A 251 1.32 -5.15 -12.82
C ALA A 251 1.25 -4.48 -14.19
N ASP A 252 0.11 -4.59 -14.88
CA ASP A 252 -0.10 -3.98 -16.20
C ASP A 252 -0.01 -2.45 -16.13
N PHE A 253 -0.62 -1.83 -15.12
CA PHE A 253 -0.52 -0.39 -14.91
C PHE A 253 0.93 0.07 -14.68
N TYR A 254 1.72 -0.69 -13.92
CA TYR A 254 3.13 -0.35 -13.70
C TYR A 254 3.99 -0.53 -14.95
N GLU A 255 3.68 -1.48 -15.82
CA GLU A 255 4.36 -1.62 -17.12
C GLU A 255 4.03 -0.46 -18.06
N GLU A 256 2.76 -0.03 -18.12
CA GLU A 256 2.36 1.18 -18.84
C GLU A 256 3.03 2.44 -18.27
N LEU A 257 3.10 2.54 -16.93
CA LEU A 257 3.77 3.64 -16.25
C LEU A 257 5.26 3.67 -16.59
N LEU A 258 5.95 2.53 -16.55
CA LEU A 258 7.36 2.44 -16.90
C LEU A 258 7.60 2.97 -18.31
N ALA A 259 6.80 2.53 -19.29
CA ALA A 259 6.91 3.01 -20.67
C ALA A 259 6.70 4.54 -20.78
N GLU A 260 5.76 5.11 -20.01
CA GLU A 260 5.59 6.57 -19.97
C GLU A 260 6.80 7.27 -19.35
N ILE A 261 7.39 6.74 -18.28
CA ILE A 261 8.54 7.38 -17.63
C ILE A 261 9.80 7.26 -18.49
N GLU A 262 9.98 6.15 -19.21
CA GLU A 262 11.04 5.98 -20.22
C GLU A 262 10.89 7.03 -21.34
N ASP A 263 9.68 7.21 -21.92
CA ASP A 263 9.39 8.26 -22.92
C ASP A 263 9.70 9.67 -22.40
N ARG A 264 9.38 9.94 -21.12
CA ARG A 264 9.70 11.24 -20.50
C ARG A 264 11.21 11.46 -20.41
N VAL A 265 11.97 10.45 -20.00
CA VAL A 265 13.44 10.52 -19.93
C VAL A 265 14.01 10.77 -21.33
N ASP A 266 13.61 9.99 -22.33
CA ASP A 266 14.11 10.11 -23.72
C ASP A 266 13.84 11.49 -24.32
N ARG A 267 12.70 12.09 -23.98
CA ARG A 267 12.28 13.42 -24.46
C ARG A 267 12.78 14.57 -23.59
N GLY A 268 13.55 14.30 -22.54
CA GLY A 268 14.07 15.31 -21.61
C GLY A 268 12.98 16.06 -20.85
N ILE A 269 11.86 15.39 -20.54
CA ILE A 269 10.75 15.94 -19.78
C ILE A 269 11.07 15.85 -18.29
N ALA A 270 11.18 17.00 -17.65
CA ALA A 270 11.41 17.12 -16.22
C ALA A 270 10.12 17.06 -15.40
N ALA A 271 10.25 16.67 -14.14
CA ALA A 271 9.24 16.83 -13.12
C ALA A 271 9.00 18.30 -12.78
N ILE A 272 10.08 19.09 -12.67
CA ILE A 272 10.03 20.54 -12.42
C ILE A 272 10.89 21.31 -13.43
N PRO A 273 10.51 22.54 -13.80
CA PRO A 273 11.19 23.28 -14.86
C PRO A 273 12.57 23.84 -14.46
N ASN A 274 12.93 23.81 -13.18
CA ASN A 274 14.10 24.49 -12.62
C ASN A 274 14.81 23.62 -11.56
N GLU A 275 15.10 22.37 -11.87
CA GLU A 275 15.83 21.46 -10.98
C GLU A 275 17.24 22.00 -10.67
N ARG A 276 17.50 22.28 -9.38
CA ARG A 276 18.75 22.85 -8.85
C ARG A 276 19.36 22.02 -7.72
N ALA A 277 18.51 21.36 -6.94
CA ALA A 277 18.90 20.53 -5.82
C ALA A 277 18.00 19.31 -5.75
N ARG A 278 18.57 18.16 -5.37
CA ARG A 278 17.86 16.89 -5.25
C ARG A 278 17.94 16.40 -3.82
N LEU A 279 16.82 16.00 -3.27
CA LEU A 279 16.66 15.47 -1.93
C LEU A 279 16.11 14.06 -2.00
N ILE A 280 16.36 13.28 -0.95
CA ILE A 280 15.71 12.00 -0.69
C ILE A 280 15.12 12.11 0.70
N SER A 281 13.86 11.72 0.88
CA SER A 281 13.24 11.61 2.20
C SER A 281 13.19 10.13 2.62
N ASP A 282 13.52 9.87 3.88
CA ASP A 282 13.48 8.52 4.48
C ASP A 282 12.35 8.45 5.51
N THR A 283 11.12 8.67 5.05
CA THR A 283 9.94 8.63 5.94
C THR A 283 8.66 8.44 5.15
N GLN A 284 7.59 8.01 5.83
CA GLN A 284 6.27 7.99 5.22
C GLN A 284 5.78 9.44 4.95
N PRO A 285 4.97 9.65 3.90
CA PRO A 285 4.54 10.99 3.54
C PRO A 285 3.70 11.65 4.63
N PRO A 286 3.85 12.95 4.86
CA PRO A 286 2.91 13.69 5.67
C PRO A 286 1.62 13.92 4.86
N TRP A 287 0.74 12.91 4.78
CA TRP A 287 -0.44 12.89 3.88
C TRP A 287 -1.34 14.12 4.01
N ALA A 288 -1.52 14.65 5.23
CA ALA A 288 -2.28 15.89 5.48
C ALA A 288 -1.55 17.18 5.04
N PHE A 289 -0.29 17.08 4.62
CA PHE A 289 0.63 18.19 4.35
C PHE A 289 1.53 17.97 3.12
N LEU A 290 1.07 17.22 2.11
CA LEU A 290 1.80 17.00 0.84
C LEU A 290 2.13 18.30 0.06
N LYS A 291 1.61 19.47 0.47
CA LYS A 291 2.02 20.76 -0.08
C LYS A 291 3.48 21.12 0.24
N LEU A 292 4.11 20.44 1.20
CA LEU A 292 5.53 20.58 1.50
C LEU A 292 6.39 20.37 0.25
N PHE A 293 6.13 19.30 -0.52
CA PHE A 293 6.89 19.01 -1.74
C PHE A 293 6.78 20.15 -2.76
N ARG A 294 5.57 20.67 -2.98
CA ARG A 294 5.33 21.83 -3.87
C ARG A 294 6.00 23.12 -3.40
N TYR A 295 6.23 23.27 -2.10
CA TYR A 295 6.97 24.41 -1.56
C TYR A 295 8.46 24.32 -1.90
N LEU A 296 9.06 23.13 -1.79
CA LEU A 296 10.48 22.90 -2.15
C LEU A 296 10.76 23.21 -3.62
N GLU A 297 9.83 22.84 -4.51
CA GLU A 297 9.94 23.05 -5.96
C GLU A 297 10.10 24.53 -6.35
N GLN A 298 9.56 25.46 -5.55
CA GLN A 298 9.70 26.91 -5.77
C GLN A 298 11.15 27.39 -5.73
N PHE A 299 12.01 26.67 -5.01
CA PHE A 299 13.43 26.93 -4.89
C PHE A 299 14.27 26.13 -5.89
N GLY A 300 13.62 25.36 -6.77
CA GLY A 300 14.28 24.39 -7.63
C GLY A 300 14.74 23.13 -6.90
N CYS A 301 14.19 22.88 -5.71
CA CYS A 301 14.51 21.71 -4.92
C CYS A 301 13.48 20.61 -5.18
N ILE A 302 13.92 19.45 -5.65
CA ILE A 302 13.07 18.29 -5.91
C ILE A 302 13.41 17.16 -4.94
N SER A 303 12.39 16.51 -4.41
CA SER A 303 12.55 15.23 -3.72
C SER A 303 12.28 14.11 -4.72
N ILE A 304 13.10 13.07 -4.73
CA ILE A 304 13.04 11.94 -5.68
C ILE A 304 13.07 10.59 -4.96
#